data_AF-Q9MEN6-F1
#
_entry.id   AF-Q9MEN6-F1
#
_cell.length_a   1.000
_cell.length_b   1.000
_cell.length_c   1.000
_cell.angle_alpha   90.00
_cell.angle_beta   90.00
_cell.angle_gamma   90.00
#
_symmetry.space_group_name_H-M   'P 1'
#
loop_
_entity.id
_entity.type
_entity.pdbx_description
1 polymer ?
#
loop_
_entity_poly.entity_id
_entity_poly.type
_entity_poly.pdbx_seq_one_letter_code
_entity_poly.pdbx_strand_id
1 'polypeptide(L)'
;AAFSSVAHICRDVNYGWLIRNMHANGASFFFICIYMHIGRGLYYGSYLYKNTWNVGVVLLLLVMMTAFVGYVLPWGQMSFWGATVITNLLSAVPYIGNSLVQWIWGGFSVDNATLTR
;
A
#
# COMPACT_ATOMS: atom_id res chain seq x y z
N ALA A 1 12.81 5.68 15.01
CA ALA A 1 12.66 4.29 15.48
C ALA A 1 12.31 3.31 14.35
N ALA A 2 11.31 3.59 13.50
CA ALA A 2 10.90 2.67 12.42
C ALA A 2 12.00 2.41 11.36
N PHE A 3 12.63 3.47 10.82
CA PHE A 3 13.72 3.28 9.85
C PHE A 3 14.90 2.50 10.45
N SER A 4 15.28 2.81 11.69
CA SER A 4 16.35 2.12 12.41
C SER A 4 16.02 0.66 12.70
N SER A 5 14.76 0.30 12.99
CA SER A 5 14.37 -1.10 13.20
C SER A 5 14.42 -1.91 11.90
N VAL A 6 14.05 -1.32 10.76
CA VAL A 6 14.24 -1.96 9.45
C VAL A 6 15.72 -2.15 9.13
N ALA A 7 16.57 -1.16 9.46
CA ALA A 7 18.01 -1.28 9.30
C ALA A 7 18.60 -2.41 10.17
N HIS A 8 18.15 -2.53 11.42
CA HIS A 8 18.52 -3.62 12.33
C HIS A 8 18.10 -4.99 11.79
N ILE A 9 16.87 -5.13 11.27
CA ILE A 9 16.42 -6.39 10.63
C ILE A 9 17.36 -6.79 9.50
N CYS A 10 17.77 -5.85 8.65
CA CYS A 10 18.63 -6.17 7.51
C CYS A 10 20.09 -6.49 7.91
N ARG A 11 20.60 -5.93 9.01
CA ARG A 11 22.02 -6.02 9.37
C ARG A 11 22.33 -7.01 10.48
N ASP A 12 21.46 -7.08 11.48
CA ASP A 12 21.77 -7.72 12.77
C ASP A 12 20.90 -8.97 13.02
N VAL A 13 19.82 -9.17 12.26
CA VAL A 13 18.98 -10.37 12.34
C VAL A 13 19.44 -11.42 11.34
N ASN A 14 19.61 -12.66 11.80
CA ASN A 14 19.99 -13.80 10.96
C ASN A 14 19.04 -13.94 9.75
N TYR A 15 19.60 -13.90 8.54
CA TYR A 15 18.86 -13.91 7.26
C TYR A 15 17.79 -12.81 7.12
N GLY A 16 17.81 -11.76 7.96
CA GLY A 16 16.79 -10.71 7.92
C GLY A 16 16.83 -9.91 6.62
N TRP A 17 18.01 -9.71 6.02
CA TRP A 17 18.14 -9.13 4.68
C TRP A 17 17.39 -9.95 3.61
N LEU A 18 17.43 -11.28 3.69
CA LEU A 18 16.79 -12.16 2.73
C LEU A 18 15.27 -12.03 2.86
N ILE A 19 14.76 -12.14 4.09
CA ILE A 19 13.32 -12.01 4.37
C ILE A 19 12.81 -10.64 3.91
N ARG A 20 13.52 -9.55 4.24
CA ARG A 20 13.13 -8.19 3.85
C ARG A 20 13.10 -8.03 2.33
N ASN A 21 14.11 -8.53 1.62
CA ASN A 21 14.17 -8.41 0.16
C ASN A 21 13.15 -9.31 -0.53
N MET A 22 12.90 -10.52 -0.01
CA MET A 22 11.84 -11.39 -0.51
C MET A 22 10.47 -10.73 -0.33
N HIS A 23 10.19 -10.12 0.82
CA HIS A 23 8.92 -9.42 1.05
C HIS A 23 8.75 -8.21 0.11
N ALA A 24 9.78 -7.38 -0.03
CA ALA A 24 9.75 -6.20 -0.90
C ALA A 24 9.57 -6.57 -2.38
N ASN A 25 10.36 -7.53 -2.90
CA ASN A 25 10.24 -7.97 -4.29
C ASN A 25 8.98 -8.81 -4.52
N GLY A 26 8.53 -9.55 -3.50
CA GLY A 26 7.31 -10.34 -3.52
C GLY A 26 6.07 -9.48 -3.76
N ALA A 27 6.02 -8.27 -3.19
CA ALA A 27 4.97 -7.31 -3.47
C ALA A 27 4.90 -6.93 -4.97
N SER A 28 6.03 -6.63 -5.60
CA SER A 28 6.09 -6.34 -7.04
C SER A 28 5.67 -7.54 -7.89
N PHE A 29 6.14 -8.74 -7.53
CA PHE A 29 5.73 -9.98 -8.20
C PHE A 29 4.21 -10.21 -8.10
N PHE A 30 3.63 -9.91 -6.94
CA PHE A 30 2.19 -10.03 -6.72
C PHE A 30 1.38 -9.13 -7.69
N PHE A 31 1.82 -7.89 -7.92
CA PHE A 31 1.19 -7.01 -8.90
C PHE A 31 1.36 -7.51 -10.34
N ILE A 32 2.52 -8.06 -10.70
CA ILE A 32 2.72 -8.71 -12.01
C ILE A 32 1.69 -9.83 -12.20
N CYS A 33 1.51 -10.71 -11.21
CA CYS A 33 0.52 -11.77 -11.25
C CYS A 33 -0.91 -11.22 -11.39
N ILE A 34 -1.28 -10.18 -10.64
CA ILE A 34 -2.60 -9.57 -10.71
C ILE A 34 -2.86 -8.95 -12.08
N TYR A 35 -1.92 -8.20 -12.65
CA TYR A 35 -2.11 -7.58 -13.96
C TYR A 35 -2.24 -8.62 -15.07
N MET A 36 -1.43 -9.68 -15.02
CA MET A 36 -1.61 -10.82 -15.94
C MET A 36 -2.96 -11.50 -15.74
N HIS A 37 -3.41 -11.69 -14.50
CA HIS A 37 -4.70 -12.29 -14.19
C HIS A 37 -5.89 -11.47 -14.73
N ILE A 38 -5.85 -10.14 -14.55
CA ILE A 38 -6.86 -9.21 -15.09
C ILE A 38 -6.82 -9.23 -16.62
N GLY A 39 -5.62 -9.14 -17.22
CA GLY A 39 -5.45 -9.17 -18.68
C GLY A 39 -6.02 -10.44 -19.30
N ARG A 40 -5.72 -11.61 -18.71
CA ARG A 40 -6.34 -12.89 -19.09
C ARG A 40 -7.86 -12.82 -18.96
N GLY A 41 -8.38 -12.27 -17.86
CA GLY A 41 -9.81 -12.18 -17.61
C GLY A 41 -10.54 -11.30 -18.64
N LEU A 42 -9.92 -10.23 -19.10
CA LEU A 42 -10.43 -9.38 -20.17
C LEU A 42 -10.37 -10.07 -21.53
N TYR A 43 -9.22 -10.69 -21.86
CA TYR A 43 -9.01 -11.35 -23.15
C TYR A 43 -9.99 -12.49 -23.41
N TYR A 44 -10.27 -13.33 -22.41
CA TYR A 44 -11.19 -14.47 -22.52
C TYR A 44 -12.63 -14.15 -22.09
N GLY A 45 -12.99 -12.88 -21.87
CA GLY A 45 -14.35 -12.51 -21.47
C GLY A 45 -14.77 -13.04 -20.09
N SER A 46 -13.83 -13.38 -19.21
CA SER A 46 -14.14 -13.93 -17.88
C SER A 46 -14.84 -12.91 -16.96
N TYR A 47 -14.81 -11.62 -17.29
CA TYR A 47 -15.58 -10.58 -16.61
C TYR A 47 -17.11 -10.79 -16.71
N LEU A 48 -17.58 -11.64 -17.63
CA LEU A 48 -18.99 -12.04 -17.71
C LEU A 48 -19.46 -12.81 -16.45
N TYR A 49 -18.55 -13.46 -15.73
CA TYR A 49 -18.82 -14.03 -14.40
C TYR A 49 -18.87 -12.92 -13.34
N LYS A 50 -19.94 -12.12 -13.37
CA LYS A 50 -20.06 -10.85 -12.64
C LYS A 50 -19.72 -10.93 -11.15
N ASN A 51 -20.23 -11.94 -10.43
CA ASN A 51 -19.95 -12.08 -8.99
C ASN A 51 -18.46 -12.27 -8.73
N THR A 52 -17.82 -13.20 -9.45
CA THR A 52 -16.38 -13.47 -9.34
C THR A 52 -15.55 -12.25 -9.76
N TRP A 53 -15.96 -11.58 -10.84
CA TRP A 53 -15.27 -10.38 -11.33
C TRP A 53 -15.34 -9.24 -10.32
N ASN A 54 -16.51 -8.97 -9.74
CA ASN A 54 -16.67 -7.92 -8.74
C ASN A 54 -15.85 -8.22 -7.48
N VAL A 55 -15.80 -9.47 -7.01
CA VAL A 55 -14.92 -9.88 -5.92
C VAL A 55 -13.45 -9.66 -6.31
N GLY A 56 -13.06 -9.99 -7.54
CA GLY A 56 -11.72 -9.73 -8.07
C GLY A 56 -11.34 -8.24 -8.07
N VAL A 57 -12.27 -7.35 -8.42
CA VAL A 57 -12.05 -5.89 -8.35
C VAL A 57 -11.87 -5.43 -6.90
N VAL A 58 -12.67 -5.94 -5.95
CA VAL A 58 -12.49 -5.63 -4.53
C VAL A 58 -11.13 -6.12 -4.04
N LEU A 59 -10.70 -7.33 -4.41
CA LEU A 59 -9.39 -7.87 -4.06
C LEU A 59 -8.25 -7.00 -4.61
N LEU A 60 -8.36 -6.50 -5.85
CA LEU A 60 -7.39 -5.56 -6.43
C LEU A 60 -7.25 -4.31 -5.56
N LEU A 61 -8.37 -3.68 -5.18
CA LEU A 61 -8.35 -2.46 -4.36
C LEU A 61 -7.76 -2.71 -2.97
N LEU A 62 -8.11 -3.83 -2.32
CA LEU A 62 -7.55 -4.21 -1.02
C LEU A 62 -6.04 -4.42 -1.09
N VAL A 63 -5.54 -5.07 -2.15
CA VAL A 63 -4.10 -5.28 -2.36
C VAL A 63 -3.37 -3.96 -2.60
N MET A 64 -3.94 -3.06 -3.40
CA MET A 64 -3.38 -1.72 -3.62
C MET A 64 -3.24 -0.95 -2.31
N MET A 65 -4.28 -0.95 -1.47
CA MET A 65 -4.23 -0.31 -0.14
C MET A 65 -3.18 -0.98 0.77
N THR A 66 -3.13 -2.32 0.79
CA THR A 66 -2.19 -3.08 1.63
C THR A 66 -0.74 -2.78 1.24
N ALA A 67 -0.43 -2.79 -0.05
CA ALA A 67 0.90 -2.49 -0.56
C ALA A 67 1.30 -1.03 -0.29
N PHE A 68 0.36 -0.09 -0.44
CA PHE A 68 0.59 1.32 -0.13
C PHE A 68 0.92 1.52 1.35
N VAL A 69 0.08 1.02 2.28
CA VAL A 69 0.34 1.16 3.72
C VAL A 69 1.63 0.44 4.12
N GLY A 70 1.90 -0.74 3.56
CA GLY A 70 3.16 -1.46 3.77
C GLY A 70 4.39 -0.66 3.31
N TYR A 71 4.29 0.10 2.23
CA TYR A 71 5.36 0.97 1.73
C TYR A 71 5.66 2.16 2.66
N VAL A 72 4.70 2.56 3.50
CA VAL A 72 4.88 3.64 4.48
C VAL A 72 5.72 3.20 5.69
N LEU A 73 5.64 1.91 6.08
CA LEU A 73 6.23 1.38 7.31
C LEU A 73 7.75 1.59 7.48
N PRO A 74 8.60 1.50 6.44
CA PRO A 74 10.05 1.75 6.59
C PRO A 74 10.39 3.19 6.95
N TRP A 75 9.45 4.13 6.79
CA TRP A 75 9.58 5.55 7.13
C TRP A 75 10.80 6.23 6.49
N GLY A 76 11.08 5.90 5.21
CA GLY A 76 12.05 6.63 4.39
C GLY A 76 11.46 7.87 3.74
N GLN A 77 12.27 8.63 2.99
CA GLN A 77 11.83 9.85 2.30
C GLN A 77 10.64 9.59 1.36
N MET A 78 10.74 8.59 0.49
CA MET A 78 9.65 8.24 -0.43
C MET A 78 8.42 7.69 0.29
N SER A 79 8.60 6.97 1.41
CA SER A 79 7.49 6.51 2.25
C SER A 79 6.69 7.69 2.81
N PHE A 80 7.39 8.68 3.37
CA PHE A 80 6.78 9.87 3.97
C PHE A 80 6.07 10.76 2.92
N TRP A 81 6.76 11.10 1.84
CA TRP A 81 6.19 11.94 0.79
C TRP A 81 5.10 11.23 0.01
N GLY A 82 5.26 9.93 -0.25
CA GLY A 82 4.23 9.10 -0.85
C GLY A 82 2.96 9.07 0.01
N ALA A 83 3.11 8.86 1.32
CA ALA A 83 1.98 8.94 2.26
C ALA A 83 1.28 10.30 2.18
N THR A 84 2.04 11.38 2.25
CA THR A 84 1.53 12.76 2.25
C THR A 84 0.76 13.07 0.97
N VAL A 85 1.31 12.76 -0.21
CA VAL A 85 0.69 13.10 -1.50
C VAL A 85 -0.54 12.23 -1.77
N ILE A 86 -0.44 10.90 -1.58
CA ILE A 86 -1.51 9.97 -1.93
C ILE A 86 -2.73 10.17 -1.02
N THR A 87 -2.52 10.31 0.29
CA THR A 87 -3.64 10.52 1.22
C THR A 87 -4.27 11.91 1.05
N ASN A 88 -3.50 12.92 0.66
CA ASN A 88 -4.03 14.25 0.34
C ASN A 88 -4.98 14.28 -0.86
N LEU A 89 -5.01 13.25 -1.72
CA LEU A 89 -5.98 13.18 -2.81
C LEU A 89 -7.43 13.24 -2.29
N LEU A 90 -7.67 12.78 -1.06
CA LEU A 90 -8.99 12.84 -0.42
C LEU A 90 -9.43 14.27 -0.05
N SER A 91 -8.50 15.24 0.02
CA SER A 91 -8.83 16.65 0.24
C SER A 91 -9.69 17.24 -0.89
N ALA A 92 -9.64 16.62 -2.08
CA ALA A 92 -10.45 17.02 -3.22
C ALA A 92 -11.96 16.72 -3.06
N VAL A 93 -12.36 15.94 -2.05
CA VAL A 93 -13.78 15.67 -1.78
C VAL A 93 -14.46 16.94 -1.23
N PRO A 94 -15.53 17.45 -1.88
CA PRO A 94 -16.21 18.66 -1.43
C PRO A 94 -16.74 18.53 0.00
N TYR A 95 -16.72 19.64 0.74
CA TYR A 95 -17.22 19.82 2.11
C TYR A 95 -16.48 19.04 3.21
N ILE A 96 -16.12 17.77 2.98
CA ILE A 96 -15.56 16.87 4.00
C ILE A 96 -14.11 16.44 3.73
N GLY A 97 -13.51 16.83 2.61
CA GLY A 97 -12.18 16.33 2.21
C GLY A 97 -11.08 16.64 3.23
N ASN A 98 -10.99 17.89 3.70
CA ASN A 98 -9.96 18.29 4.66
C ASN A 98 -10.12 17.59 6.02
N SER A 99 -11.36 17.39 6.49
CA SER A 99 -11.60 16.68 7.75
C SER A 99 -11.30 15.19 7.63
N LEU A 100 -11.60 14.57 6.48
CA LEU A 100 -11.22 13.18 6.19
C LEU A 100 -9.71 12.98 6.20
N VAL A 101 -8.95 13.86 5.55
CA VAL A 101 -7.48 13.77 5.52
C VAL A 101 -6.88 13.89 6.93
N GLN A 102 -7.31 14.88 7.71
CA GLN A 102 -6.83 15.06 9.08
C GLN A 102 -7.21 13.89 9.99
N TRP A 103 -8.39 13.29 9.79
CA TRP A 103 -8.80 12.08 10.49
C TRP A 103 -7.90 10.88 10.13
N ILE A 104 -7.58 10.70 8.85
CA ILE A 104 -6.65 9.67 8.36
C ILE A 104 -5.22 9.92 8.85
N TRP A 105 -4.80 11.16 9.06
CA TRP A 105 -3.48 11.46 9.61
C TRP A 105 -3.44 11.39 11.13
N GLY A 106 -4.58 11.58 11.80
CA GLY A 106 -4.67 11.74 13.24
C GLY A 106 -4.00 13.04 13.72
N GLY A 107 -4.00 14.07 12.86
CA GLY A 107 -3.29 15.33 13.07
C GLY A 107 -3.34 16.24 11.85
N PHE A 108 -2.55 17.30 11.85
CA PHE A 108 -2.49 18.29 10.75
C PHE A 108 -1.55 17.89 9.61
N SER A 109 -0.70 16.90 9.82
CA SER A 109 0.26 16.37 8.85
C SER A 109 0.49 14.89 9.12
N VAL A 110 1.08 14.19 8.13
CA VAL A 110 1.61 12.84 8.33
C VAL A 110 2.68 12.88 9.42
N ASP A 111 2.48 12.10 10.49
CA ASP A 111 3.39 12.03 11.64
C ASP A 111 3.29 10.64 12.32
N ASN A 112 3.84 10.48 13.53
CA ASN A 112 3.88 9.23 14.26
C ASN A 112 2.49 8.59 14.46
N ALA A 113 1.44 9.42 14.69
CA ALA A 113 0.06 8.93 14.78
C ALA A 113 -0.47 8.33 13.46
N THR A 114 0.09 8.73 12.32
CA THR A 114 -0.19 8.10 11.02
C THR A 114 0.52 6.75 10.89
N LEU A 115 1.74 6.63 11.40
CA LEU A 115 2.54 5.40 11.28
C LEU A 115 2.05 4.25 12.18
N THR A 116 1.49 4.56 13.34
CA THR A 116 1.13 3.54 14.34
C THR A 116 -0.23 2.86 14.14
N ARG A 117 -1.07 3.35 13.22
CA ARG A 117 -2.43 2.84 12.99
C ARG A 117 -2.44 1.67 12.00
#